data_AF-A0AA40T4T8-F1
#
_entry.id   AF-A0AA40T4T8-F1
#
_cell.length_a   1.000
_cell.length_b   1.000
_cell.length_c   1.000
_cell.angle_alpha   90.00
_cell.angle_beta   90.00
_cell.angle_gamma   90.00
#
_symmetry.space_group_name_H-M   'P 1'
#
loop_
_entity.id
_entity.type
_entity.pdbx_description
1 polymer ?
#
loop_
_entity_poly.entity_id
_entity_poly.type
_entity_poly.pdbx_seq_one_letter_code
_entity_poly.pdbx_strand_id
1 'polypeptide(L)'
;MLPSKFCESAGFPDRWQERDLQQYLSDRLTQRGFQVQLEAPANGGRADIVTNWQGGAIAEVKKYLDRDTIYQAVGQLNLYGLNNTHKLVVMGFLTPDARAQSSALRTASMVEQNPRVQVVFVNLDEEWLPGSKVQIGFGNFSFWNLRLPQVPNFKDWRWWFNLAKTNPLILVFAIALVFITASQMKRELTACQQTNQVLNCLFSQKP
;
A
#
# COMPACT_ATOMS: atom_id res chain seq x y z
N MET A 1 19.99 -1.20 0.09
CA MET A 1 21.03 -2.16 0.52
C MET A 1 21.71 -2.75 -0.72
N LEU A 2 23.03 -3.02 -0.71
CA LEU A 2 23.68 -3.74 -1.82
C LEU A 2 23.19 -5.20 -1.87
N PRO A 3 22.99 -5.80 -3.06
CA PRO A 3 22.52 -7.19 -3.15
C PRO A 3 23.41 -8.20 -2.40
N SER A 4 24.74 -8.01 -2.39
CA SER A 4 25.66 -8.88 -1.65
C SER A 4 25.40 -8.86 -0.13
N LYS A 5 25.29 -7.66 0.45
CA LYS A 5 24.96 -7.47 1.88
C LYS A 5 23.59 -8.02 2.22
N PHE A 6 22.64 -7.90 1.30
CA PHE A 6 21.32 -8.51 1.46
C PHE A 6 21.44 -10.03 1.57
N CYS A 7 22.12 -10.67 0.62
CA CYS A 7 22.28 -12.13 0.58
C CYS A 7 22.96 -12.65 1.86
N GLU A 8 24.02 -11.98 2.31
CA GLU A 8 24.70 -12.30 3.58
C GLU A 8 23.75 -12.17 4.77
N SER A 9 23.04 -11.05 4.89
CA SER A 9 22.10 -10.80 5.99
C SER A 9 20.88 -11.74 5.97
N ALA A 10 20.49 -12.20 4.78
CA ALA A 10 19.40 -13.14 4.57
C ALA A 10 19.83 -14.60 4.77
N GLY A 11 21.13 -14.87 4.98
CA GLY A 11 21.65 -16.23 5.16
C GLY A 11 21.65 -17.06 3.87
N PHE A 12 21.79 -16.41 2.70
CA PHE A 12 21.87 -17.12 1.42
C PHE A 12 23.19 -17.89 1.31
N PRO A 13 23.23 -19.02 0.59
CA PRO A 13 24.48 -19.75 0.36
C PRO A 13 25.45 -18.95 -0.51
N ASP A 14 26.76 -19.25 -0.41
CA ASP A 14 27.82 -18.58 -1.19
C ASP A 14 27.53 -18.54 -2.71
N ARG A 15 26.92 -19.62 -3.23
CA ARG A 15 26.51 -19.75 -4.63
C ARG A 15 24.99 -19.81 -4.77
N TRP A 16 24.32 -18.76 -4.30
CA TRP A 16 22.87 -18.65 -4.39
C TRP A 16 22.36 -18.45 -5.83
N GLN A 17 21.15 -18.93 -6.06
CA GLN A 17 20.40 -18.93 -7.30
C GLN A 17 19.04 -18.24 -7.12
N GLU A 18 18.34 -17.97 -8.22
CA GLU A 18 17.02 -17.32 -8.22
C GLU A 18 16.01 -18.00 -7.29
N ARG A 19 16.01 -19.34 -7.23
CA ARG A 19 15.18 -20.14 -6.32
C ARG A 19 15.38 -19.82 -4.84
N ASP A 20 16.59 -19.40 -4.43
CA ASP A 20 16.88 -19.06 -3.04
C ASP A 20 16.22 -17.72 -2.68
N LEU A 21 16.19 -16.77 -3.63
CA LEU A 21 15.44 -15.53 -3.48
C LEU A 21 13.92 -15.78 -3.48
N GLN A 22 13.44 -16.65 -4.35
CA GLN A 22 12.03 -17.08 -4.38
C GLN A 22 11.61 -17.71 -3.04
N GLN A 23 12.42 -18.62 -2.49
CA GLN A 23 12.17 -19.23 -1.19
C GLN A 23 12.14 -18.17 -0.08
N TYR A 24 13.13 -17.27 -0.05
CA TYR A 24 13.17 -16.17 0.91
C TYR A 24 11.91 -15.30 0.88
N LEU A 25 11.46 -14.91 -0.32
CA LEU A 25 10.25 -14.09 -0.48
C LEU A 25 9.00 -14.84 -0.04
N SER A 26 8.90 -16.13 -0.35
CA SER A 26 7.83 -17.01 0.12
C SER A 26 7.80 -17.11 1.64
N ASP A 27 8.95 -17.31 2.28
CA ASP A 27 9.04 -17.37 3.74
C ASP A 27 8.64 -16.04 4.37
N ARG A 28 9.05 -14.91 3.80
CA ARG A 28 8.66 -13.57 4.26
C ARG A 28 7.15 -13.33 4.13
N LEU A 29 6.54 -13.74 3.02
CA LEU A 29 5.10 -13.67 2.81
C LEU A 29 4.33 -14.56 3.80
N THR A 30 4.83 -15.77 4.03
CA THR A 30 4.25 -16.73 4.98
C THR A 30 4.35 -16.23 6.42
N GLN A 31 5.51 -15.66 6.81
CA GLN A 31 5.70 -15.02 8.13
C GLN A 31 4.73 -13.86 8.37
N ARG A 32 4.26 -13.20 7.30
CA ARG A 32 3.23 -12.16 7.35
C ARG A 32 1.80 -12.71 7.38
N GLY A 33 1.62 -14.03 7.36
CA GLY A 33 0.31 -14.69 7.39
C GLY A 33 -0.36 -14.85 6.03
N PHE A 34 0.35 -14.62 4.93
CA PHE A 34 -0.18 -14.87 3.59
C PHE A 34 -0.06 -16.35 3.23
N GLN A 35 -1.04 -16.84 2.48
CA GLN A 35 -0.96 -18.14 1.83
C GLN A 35 -0.06 -18.01 0.61
N VAL A 36 0.86 -18.95 0.44
CA VAL A 36 1.84 -18.94 -0.64
C VAL A 36 1.91 -20.31 -1.29
N GLN A 37 1.96 -20.32 -2.62
CA GLN A 37 2.26 -21.50 -3.42
C GLN A 37 3.45 -21.15 -4.30
N LEU A 38 4.54 -21.89 -4.12
CA LEU A 38 5.70 -21.79 -5.00
C LEU A 38 5.46 -22.60 -6.26
N GLU A 39 5.94 -22.07 -7.37
CA GLU A 39 5.93 -22.74 -8.67
C GLU A 39 4.54 -23.29 -9.08
N ALA A 40 3.53 -22.47 -8.86
CA ALA A 40 2.14 -22.83 -9.05
C ALA A 40 1.82 -22.95 -10.55
N PRO A 41 1.05 -23.96 -10.99
CA PRO A 41 0.59 -24.05 -12.37
C PRO A 41 -0.16 -22.78 -12.79
N ALA A 42 0.22 -22.23 -13.95
CA ALA A 42 -0.39 -21.04 -14.52
C ALA A 42 -0.56 -21.20 -16.03
N ASN A 43 -1.31 -20.28 -16.65
CA ASN A 43 -1.47 -20.30 -18.11
C ASN A 43 -0.11 -20.15 -18.81
N GLY A 44 0.29 -21.16 -19.58
CA GLY A 44 1.55 -21.13 -20.32
C GLY A 44 2.81 -21.48 -19.51
N GLY A 45 2.68 -21.94 -18.26
CA GLY A 45 3.84 -22.37 -17.49
C GLY A 45 3.59 -22.56 -15.99
N ARG A 46 4.59 -22.20 -15.19
CA ARG A 46 4.52 -22.19 -13.73
C ARG A 46 4.94 -20.80 -13.26
N ALA A 47 4.14 -20.19 -12.40
CA ALA A 47 4.48 -18.92 -11.79
C ALA A 47 5.32 -19.15 -10.54
N ASP A 48 6.36 -18.34 -10.34
CA ASP A 48 7.31 -18.55 -9.24
C ASP A 48 6.62 -18.49 -7.88
N ILE A 49 5.73 -17.50 -7.67
CA ILE A 49 4.96 -17.35 -6.42
C ILE A 49 3.52 -16.96 -6.73
N VAL A 50 2.55 -17.69 -6.18
CA VAL A 50 1.14 -17.27 -6.12
C VAL A 50 0.72 -17.11 -4.68
N THR A 51 0.12 -15.97 -4.34
CA THR A 51 -0.20 -15.62 -2.95
C THR A 51 -1.50 -14.81 -2.84
N ASN A 52 -2.13 -14.81 -1.67
CA ASN A 52 -3.26 -13.93 -1.37
C ASN A 52 -2.84 -12.51 -0.91
N TRP A 53 -1.55 -12.19 -0.95
CA TRP A 53 -1.06 -10.82 -0.72
C TRP A 53 -1.73 -9.82 -1.67
N GLN A 54 -2.08 -8.63 -1.15
CA GLN A 54 -2.82 -7.58 -1.87
C GLN A 54 -4.17 -8.03 -2.48
N GLY A 55 -4.83 -9.02 -1.89
CA GLY A 55 -6.10 -9.57 -2.42
C GLY A 55 -5.90 -10.58 -3.56
N GLY A 56 -4.66 -11.03 -3.78
CA GLY A 56 -4.29 -11.98 -4.82
C GLY A 56 -3.15 -11.42 -5.67
N ALA A 57 -2.01 -12.09 -5.68
CA ALA A 57 -0.84 -11.73 -6.48
C ALA A 57 -0.19 -12.96 -7.10
N ILE A 58 0.33 -12.78 -8.31
CA ILE A 58 1.21 -13.70 -9.02
C ILE A 58 2.53 -12.95 -9.17
N ALA A 59 3.61 -13.51 -8.64
CA ALA A 59 4.93 -12.91 -8.72
C ALA A 59 5.88 -13.75 -9.57
N GLU A 60 6.67 -13.06 -10.39
CA GLU A 60 7.82 -13.59 -11.13
C GLU A 60 9.07 -13.02 -10.45
N VAL A 61 9.95 -13.91 -10.01
CA VAL A 61 11.19 -13.59 -9.32
C VAL A 61 12.32 -13.58 -10.34
N LYS A 62 13.16 -12.56 -10.29
CA LYS A 62 14.39 -12.48 -11.07
C LYS A 62 15.56 -12.16 -10.17
N LYS A 63 16.70 -12.79 -10.44
CA LYS A 63 17.93 -12.56 -9.66
C LYS A 63 18.30 -11.07 -9.61
N TYR A 64 18.32 -10.43 -10.78
CA TYR A 64 18.56 -9.00 -10.92
C TYR A 64 17.52 -8.42 -11.88
N LEU A 65 17.07 -7.21 -11.54
CA LEU A 65 16.14 -6.41 -12.30
C LEU A 65 16.91 -5.31 -13.02
N ASP A 66 17.01 -5.49 -14.32
CA ASP A 66 17.37 -4.51 -15.32
C ASP A 66 16.20 -4.29 -16.29
N ARG A 67 16.40 -3.48 -17.32
CA ARG A 67 15.35 -3.19 -18.32
C ARG A 67 14.78 -4.47 -18.94
N ASP A 68 15.63 -5.37 -19.38
CA ASP A 68 15.23 -6.47 -20.24
C ASP A 68 14.57 -7.59 -19.42
N THR A 69 15.14 -7.89 -18.25
CA THR A 69 14.56 -8.83 -17.27
C THR A 69 13.21 -8.37 -16.76
N ILE A 70 13.00 -7.06 -16.53
CA ILE A 70 11.67 -6.53 -16.18
C ILE A 70 10.67 -6.77 -17.31
N TYR A 71 11.02 -6.44 -18.57
CA TYR A 71 10.10 -6.66 -19.69
C TYR A 71 9.77 -8.15 -19.89
N GLN A 72 10.77 -9.02 -19.76
CA GLN A 72 10.58 -10.46 -19.86
C GLN A 72 9.62 -10.96 -18.77
N ALA A 73 9.85 -10.58 -17.50
CA ALA A 73 9.02 -10.98 -16.39
C ALA A 73 7.57 -10.48 -16.53
N VAL A 74 7.37 -9.23 -16.98
CA VAL A 74 6.03 -8.70 -17.26
C VAL A 74 5.34 -9.48 -18.38
N GLY A 75 6.08 -9.89 -19.43
CA GLY A 75 5.56 -10.75 -20.49
C GLY A 75 5.03 -12.08 -19.96
N GLN A 76 5.81 -12.76 -19.12
CA GLN A 76 5.42 -14.02 -18.47
C GLN A 76 4.20 -13.82 -17.57
N LEU A 77 4.22 -12.79 -16.72
CA LEU A 77 3.12 -12.48 -15.80
C LEU A 77 1.82 -12.16 -16.53
N ASN A 78 1.87 -11.50 -17.69
CA ASN A 78 0.67 -11.25 -18.48
C ASN A 78 0.03 -12.54 -18.98
N LEU A 79 0.83 -13.56 -19.33
CA LEU A 79 0.32 -14.89 -19.68
C LEU A 79 -0.27 -15.58 -18.44
N TYR A 80 0.45 -15.61 -17.32
CA TYR A 80 -0.01 -16.23 -16.07
C TYR A 80 -1.28 -15.57 -15.53
N GLY A 81 -1.40 -14.26 -15.71
CA GLY A 81 -2.51 -13.42 -15.30
C GLY A 81 -3.77 -13.49 -16.16
N LEU A 82 -3.78 -14.27 -17.24
CA LEU A 82 -4.99 -14.41 -18.07
C LEU A 82 -6.16 -14.96 -17.25
N ASN A 83 -7.36 -14.41 -17.49
CA ASN A 83 -8.62 -14.81 -16.84
C ASN A 83 -8.68 -14.65 -15.31
N ASN A 84 -7.83 -13.83 -14.72
CA ASN A 84 -7.94 -13.42 -13.32
C ASN A 84 -7.59 -11.93 -13.14
N THR A 85 -7.83 -11.41 -11.94
CA THR A 85 -7.56 -10.01 -11.58
C THR A 85 -6.44 -9.86 -10.56
N HIS A 86 -5.64 -10.90 -10.34
CA HIS A 86 -4.52 -10.85 -9.39
C HIS A 86 -3.51 -9.78 -9.82
N LYS A 87 -2.86 -9.16 -8.83
CA LYS A 87 -1.69 -8.31 -9.06
C LYS A 87 -0.58 -9.12 -9.72
N LEU A 88 0.13 -8.49 -10.65
CA LEU A 88 1.25 -9.05 -11.39
C LEU A 88 2.52 -8.40 -10.87
N VAL A 89 3.32 -9.13 -10.12
CA VAL A 89 4.44 -8.55 -9.37
C VAL A 89 5.76 -9.08 -9.91
N VAL A 90 6.64 -8.20 -10.38
CA VAL A 90 8.03 -8.55 -10.67
C VAL A 90 8.84 -8.29 -9.41
N MET A 91 9.56 -9.28 -8.90
CA MET A 91 10.38 -9.13 -7.69
C MET A 91 11.83 -9.49 -7.97
N GLY A 92 12.76 -8.71 -7.46
CA GLY A 92 14.18 -9.01 -7.62
C GLY A 92 15.08 -7.91 -7.09
N PHE A 93 16.39 -8.14 -7.14
CA PHE A 93 17.35 -7.11 -6.77
C PHE A 93 17.49 -6.05 -7.85
N LEU A 94 17.57 -4.78 -7.50
CA LEU A 94 18.04 -3.79 -8.46
C LEU A 94 19.44 -4.22 -8.96
N THR A 95 19.64 -4.22 -10.28
CA THR A 95 20.90 -4.63 -10.91
C THR A 95 22.12 -3.95 -10.27
N PRO A 96 23.22 -4.70 -10.02
CA PRO A 96 24.44 -4.11 -9.47
C PRO A 96 25.17 -3.20 -10.47
N ASP A 97 24.84 -3.28 -11.77
CA ASP A 97 25.41 -2.38 -12.78
C ASP A 97 24.80 -0.99 -12.68
N ALA A 98 25.57 -0.05 -12.12
CA ALA A 98 25.18 1.35 -11.94
C ALA A 98 24.72 2.03 -13.25
N ARG A 99 25.24 1.62 -14.41
CA ARG A 99 24.84 2.19 -15.71
C ARG A 99 23.42 1.76 -16.10
N ALA A 100 23.01 0.56 -15.71
CA ALA A 100 21.70 -0.01 -16.02
C ALA A 100 20.62 0.35 -14.99
N GLN A 101 20.99 0.79 -13.77
CA GLN A 101 20.02 1.10 -12.71
C GLN A 101 19.01 2.18 -13.07
N SER A 102 19.45 3.26 -13.72
CA SER A 102 18.54 4.34 -14.14
C SER A 102 17.51 3.86 -15.16
N SER A 103 17.92 2.98 -16.08
CA SER A 103 17.02 2.34 -17.03
C SER A 103 16.07 1.37 -16.34
N ALA A 104 16.54 0.58 -15.38
CA ALA A 104 15.70 -0.37 -14.64
C ALA A 104 14.58 0.36 -13.87
N LEU A 105 14.92 1.43 -13.15
CA LEU A 105 13.96 2.25 -12.40
C LEU A 105 12.94 2.94 -13.33
N ARG A 106 13.41 3.48 -14.48
CA ARG A 106 12.52 4.06 -15.49
C ARG A 106 11.58 3.00 -16.06
N THR A 107 12.10 1.83 -16.41
CA THR A 107 11.28 0.73 -16.96
C THR A 107 10.25 0.25 -15.95
N ALA A 108 10.60 0.11 -14.66
CA ALA A 108 9.66 -0.18 -13.59
C ALA A 108 8.50 0.82 -13.58
N SER A 109 8.82 2.12 -13.53
CA SER A 109 7.81 3.19 -13.55
C SER A 109 6.91 3.18 -14.80
N MET A 110 7.45 2.78 -15.96
CA MET A 110 6.68 2.66 -17.20
C MET A 110 5.72 1.47 -17.18
N VAL A 111 6.15 0.30 -16.72
CA VAL A 111 5.28 -0.89 -16.70
C VAL A 111 4.21 -0.79 -15.62
N GLU A 112 4.50 -0.10 -14.51
CA GLU A 112 3.57 0.18 -13.41
C GLU A 112 2.48 1.20 -13.78
N GLN A 113 2.55 1.85 -14.95
CA GLN A 113 1.41 2.60 -15.49
C GLN A 113 0.18 1.70 -15.67
N ASN A 114 0.38 0.38 -15.84
CA ASN A 114 -0.69 -0.59 -15.68
C ASN A 114 -0.93 -0.83 -14.18
N PRO A 115 -2.11 -0.47 -13.63
CA PRO A 115 -2.37 -0.59 -12.20
C PRO A 115 -2.38 -2.03 -11.68
N ARG A 116 -2.36 -3.03 -12.57
CA ARG A 116 -2.24 -4.44 -12.20
C ARG A 116 -0.79 -4.87 -11.99
N VAL A 117 0.18 -4.17 -12.58
CA VAL A 117 1.61 -4.50 -12.53
C VAL A 117 2.29 -3.74 -11.41
N GLN A 118 3.20 -4.41 -10.71
CA GLN A 118 4.08 -3.82 -9.70
C GLN A 118 5.49 -4.38 -9.88
N VAL A 119 6.51 -3.55 -9.69
CA VAL A 119 7.92 -3.97 -9.67
C VAL A 119 8.49 -3.67 -8.29
N VAL A 120 9.02 -4.70 -7.63
CA VAL A 120 9.57 -4.62 -6.28
C VAL A 120 11.07 -4.84 -6.33
N PHE A 121 11.82 -3.81 -5.94
CA PHE A 121 13.26 -3.92 -5.74
C PHE A 121 13.53 -4.31 -4.30
N VAL A 122 13.67 -5.62 -4.07
CA VAL A 122 13.67 -6.22 -2.73
C VAL A 122 14.80 -5.71 -1.82
N ASN A 123 15.89 -5.20 -2.39
CA ASN A 123 17.01 -4.61 -1.66
C ASN A 123 16.86 -3.10 -1.41
N LEU A 124 15.81 -2.46 -1.89
CA LEU A 124 15.50 -1.04 -1.66
C LEU A 124 14.34 -0.87 -0.69
N ASP A 125 13.32 -1.70 -0.85
CA ASP A 125 12.08 -1.61 -0.09
C ASP A 125 12.25 -2.23 1.31
N GLU A 126 12.09 -1.42 2.36
CA GLU A 126 12.35 -1.79 3.76
C GLU A 126 11.59 -3.05 4.19
N GLU A 127 10.36 -3.21 3.69
CA GLU A 127 9.52 -4.36 4.01
C GLU A 127 10.21 -5.69 3.61
N TRP A 128 11.00 -5.70 2.55
CA TRP A 128 11.65 -6.90 2.02
C TRP A 128 13.07 -7.10 2.54
N LEU A 129 13.61 -6.16 3.31
CA LEU A 129 14.95 -6.28 3.88
C LEU A 129 15.04 -7.37 4.96
N PRO A 130 16.19 -8.07 5.09
CA PRO A 130 16.41 -9.03 6.16
C PRO A 130 16.36 -8.35 7.53
N GLY A 131 15.73 -9.02 8.50
CA GLY A 131 15.57 -8.50 9.85
C GLY A 131 14.55 -7.38 10.01
N SER A 132 13.91 -6.90 8.94
CA SER A 132 12.82 -5.93 9.10
C SER A 132 11.64 -6.60 9.81
N LYS A 133 11.13 -5.90 10.84
CA LYS A 133 10.04 -6.41 11.68
C LYS A 133 8.84 -6.66 10.80
N VAL A 134 8.42 -7.92 10.73
CA VAL A 134 7.14 -8.29 10.13
C VAL A 134 6.06 -7.66 10.99
N GLN A 135 5.56 -6.51 10.56
CA GLN A 135 4.30 -6.03 11.11
C GLN A 135 3.26 -7.04 10.66
N ILE A 136 2.79 -7.86 11.60
CA ILE A 136 1.59 -8.68 11.45
C ILE A 136 0.42 -7.69 11.42
N GLY A 137 0.30 -6.98 10.30
CA GLY A 137 -0.84 -6.15 10.01
C GLY A 137 -1.93 -7.07 9.53
N PHE A 138 -2.99 -7.22 10.34
CA PHE A 138 -4.31 -7.52 9.79
C PHE A 138 -4.49 -6.68 8.53
N GLY A 139 -4.48 -7.34 7.37
CA GLY A 139 -4.69 -6.79 6.03
C GLY A 139 -4.22 -5.36 5.85
N ASN A 140 -3.12 -5.18 5.13
CA ASN A 140 -2.68 -3.92 4.52
C ASN A 140 -3.89 -3.04 4.14
N PHE A 141 -4.32 -2.18 5.06
CA PHE A 141 -5.28 -1.12 4.79
C PHE A 141 -4.49 -0.21 3.87
N SER A 142 -4.73 -0.29 2.57
CA SER A 142 -4.21 0.70 1.64
C SER A 142 -4.80 2.04 2.08
N PHE A 143 -4.05 2.81 2.87
CA PHE A 143 -4.44 4.10 3.43
C PHE A 143 -4.65 5.18 2.35
N TRP A 144 -4.67 4.84 1.06
CA TRP A 144 -4.83 5.76 -0.07
C TRP A 144 -5.78 5.29 -1.18
N ASN A 145 -6.67 4.31 -0.92
CA ASN A 145 -7.84 4.09 -1.78
C ASN A 145 -9.12 4.63 -1.13
N LEU A 146 -9.12 5.93 -0.83
CA LEU A 146 -10.38 6.67 -0.67
C LEU A 146 -11.07 6.76 -2.04
N ARG A 147 -11.59 5.63 -2.53
CA ARG A 147 -12.73 5.68 -3.45
C ARG A 147 -13.88 6.21 -2.62
N LEU A 148 -14.14 7.51 -2.75
CA LEU A 148 -15.39 8.10 -2.29
C LEU A 148 -16.52 7.18 -2.78
N PRO A 149 -17.32 6.58 -1.88
CA PRO A 149 -18.45 5.78 -2.31
C PRO A 149 -19.32 6.65 -3.23
N GLN A 150 -19.81 6.05 -4.30
CA GLN A 150 -20.73 6.69 -5.24
C GLN A 150 -21.80 7.45 -4.45
N VAL A 151 -22.00 8.69 -4.89
CA VAL A 151 -22.85 9.77 -4.37
C VAL A 151 -23.65 9.42 -3.10
N PRO A 152 -23.36 10.06 -1.95
CA PRO A 152 -24.05 9.78 -0.69
C PRO A 152 -25.56 9.88 -0.81
N ASN A 153 -26.26 8.78 -0.52
CA ASN A 153 -27.71 8.80 -0.33
C ASN A 153 -27.99 9.32 1.08
N PHE A 154 -27.98 10.66 1.23
CA PHE A 154 -28.12 11.36 2.50
C PHE A 154 -29.42 11.04 3.26
N LYS A 155 -30.42 10.44 2.60
CA LYS A 155 -31.72 10.11 3.20
C LYS A 155 -31.78 8.75 3.87
N ASP A 156 -30.82 7.85 3.61
CA ASP A 156 -30.87 6.50 4.16
C ASP A 156 -29.98 6.36 5.41
N TRP A 157 -30.61 6.25 6.59
CA TRP A 157 -29.89 6.08 7.85
C TRP A 157 -29.11 4.75 7.91
N ARG A 158 -29.54 3.72 7.18
CA ARG A 158 -28.85 2.42 7.12
C ARG A 158 -27.52 2.54 6.39
N TRP A 159 -27.44 3.45 5.40
CA TRP A 159 -26.20 3.77 4.70
C TRP A 159 -25.17 4.36 5.68
N TRP A 160 -25.59 5.31 6.52
CA TRP A 160 -24.72 5.88 7.55
C TRP A 160 -24.24 4.85 8.57
N PHE A 161 -25.12 3.94 9.00
CA PHE A 161 -24.74 2.89 9.93
C PHE A 161 -23.74 1.89 9.32
N ASN A 162 -23.95 1.52 8.05
CA ASN A 162 -23.03 0.65 7.32
C ASN A 162 -21.69 1.36 7.02
N LEU A 163 -21.72 2.66 6.73
CA LEU A 163 -20.51 3.48 6.55
C LEU A 163 -19.69 3.54 7.85
N ALA A 164 -20.35 3.77 8.99
CA ALA A 164 -19.73 3.81 10.30
C ALA A 164 -19.10 2.46 10.69
N LYS A 165 -19.77 1.34 10.38
CA LYS A 165 -19.22 -0.01 10.60
C LYS A 165 -18.02 -0.31 9.71
N THR A 166 -18.05 0.14 8.46
CA THR A 166 -17.02 -0.16 7.47
C THR A 166 -15.79 0.74 7.64
N ASN A 167 -15.97 1.96 8.13
CA ASN A 167 -14.92 2.97 8.26
C ASN A 167 -15.04 3.74 9.59
N PRO A 168 -14.61 3.16 10.73
CA PRO A 168 -14.78 3.78 12.04
C PRO A 168 -14.07 5.12 12.19
N LEU A 169 -12.98 5.34 11.43
CA LEU A 169 -12.25 6.62 11.43
C LEU A 169 -13.07 7.79 10.86
N ILE A 170 -13.94 7.55 9.87
CA ILE A 170 -14.81 8.60 9.31
C ILE A 170 -15.77 9.13 10.39
N LEU A 171 -16.24 8.25 11.28
CA LEU A 171 -17.08 8.64 12.40
C LEU A 171 -16.30 9.49 13.40
N VAL A 172 -15.05 9.12 13.71
CA VAL A 172 -14.17 9.90 14.60
C VAL A 172 -13.91 11.29 14.02
N PHE A 173 -13.63 11.41 12.72
CA PHE A 173 -13.44 12.70 12.06
C PHE A 173 -14.73 13.53 12.02
N ALA A 174 -15.88 12.92 11.72
CA ALA A 174 -17.16 13.61 11.71
C ALA A 174 -17.54 14.13 13.11
N ILE A 175 -17.35 13.30 14.14
CA ILE A 175 -17.57 13.68 15.54
C ILE A 175 -16.62 14.80 15.94
N ALA A 176 -15.32 14.69 15.61
CA ALA A 176 -14.34 15.74 15.90
C ALA A 176 -14.69 17.06 15.22
N LEU A 177 -15.13 17.02 13.95
CA LEU A 177 -15.60 18.21 13.23
C LEU A 177 -16.80 18.85 13.91
N VAL A 178 -17.81 18.05 14.30
CA VAL A 178 -18.99 18.54 15.02
C VAL A 178 -18.59 19.20 16.35
N PHE A 179 -17.68 18.59 17.11
CA PHE A 179 -17.18 19.15 18.36
C PHE A 179 -16.40 20.47 18.14
N ILE A 180 -15.56 20.54 17.10
CA ILE A 180 -14.83 21.76 16.74
C ILE A 180 -15.82 22.86 16.36
N THR A 181 -16.80 22.59 15.49
CA THR A 181 -17.80 23.58 15.07
C THR A 181 -18.69 24.03 16.24
N ALA A 182 -19.09 23.11 17.12
CA ALA A 182 -19.87 23.45 18.30
C ALA A 182 -19.05 24.30 19.30
N SER A 183 -17.76 24.01 19.44
CA SER A 183 -16.86 24.80 20.29
C SER A 183 -16.64 26.22 19.74
N GLN A 184 -16.54 26.36 18.41
CA GLN A 184 -16.42 27.66 17.75
C GLN A 184 -17.72 28.46 17.85
N MET A 185 -18.88 27.84 17.58
CA MET A 185 -20.18 28.49 17.79
C MET A 185 -20.38 28.95 19.24
N LYS A 186 -19.98 28.13 20.23
CA LYS A 186 -20.08 28.52 21.64
C LYS A 186 -19.18 29.72 21.95
N ARG A 187 -17.99 29.81 21.36
CA ARG A 187 -17.09 30.97 21.51
C ARG A 187 -17.70 32.22 20.89
N GLU A 188 -18.27 32.11 19.68
CA GLU A 188 -18.93 33.24 19.01
C GLU A 188 -20.20 33.70 19.74
N LEU A 189 -21.01 32.78 20.24
CA LEU A 189 -22.18 33.10 21.07
C LEU A 189 -21.79 33.82 22.36
N THR A 190 -20.73 33.36 23.05
CA THR A 190 -20.21 34.01 24.26
C THR A 190 -19.65 35.39 23.94
N ALA A 191 -18.92 35.53 22.84
CA ALA A 191 -18.40 36.82 22.39
C ALA A 191 -19.52 37.81 22.07
N CYS A 192 -20.56 37.36 21.35
CA CYS A 192 -21.72 38.19 21.01
C CYS A 192 -22.53 38.60 22.26
N GLN A 193 -22.66 37.72 23.26
CA GLN A 193 -23.26 38.09 24.55
C GLN A 193 -22.44 39.13 25.31
N GLN A 194 -21.10 39.02 25.31
CA GLN A 194 -20.24 40.02 25.92
C GLN A 194 -20.30 41.36 25.18
N THR A 195 -20.34 41.37 23.84
CA THR A 195 -20.46 42.62 23.07
C THR A 195 -21.80 43.32 23.32
N ASN A 196 -22.91 42.57 23.42
CA ASN A 196 -24.22 43.13 23.75
C ASN A 196 -24.28 43.67 25.20
N GLN A 197 -23.60 43.02 26.16
CA GLN A 197 -23.48 43.56 27.51
C GLN A 197 -22.63 44.84 27.55
N VAL A 198 -21.51 44.89 26.82
CA VAL A 198 -20.65 46.08 26.74
C VAL A 198 -21.36 47.24 26.05
N LEU A 199 -22.10 46.99 24.96
CA LEU A 199 -22.92 48.00 24.28
C LEU A 199 -24.02 48.53 25.22
N ASN A 200 -24.74 47.65 25.93
CA ASN A 200 -25.75 48.08 26.90
C ASN A 200 -25.14 48.90 28.05
N CYS A 201 -23.92 48.58 28.51
CA CYS A 201 -23.20 49.38 29.50
C CYS A 201 -22.73 50.75 28.95
N LEU A 202 -22.26 50.80 27.70
CA LEU A 202 -21.79 52.04 27.06
C LEU A 202 -22.93 53.01 26.73
N PHE A 203 -24.14 52.51 26.45
CA PHE A 203 -25.31 53.35 26.16
C PHE A 203 -26.24 53.57 27.37
N SER A 204 -26.04 52.86 28.49
CA SER A 204 -26.74 53.13 29.76
C SER A 204 -26.11 54.26 30.58
N GLN A 205 -24.95 54.78 30.18
CA GLN A 205 -24.33 55.96 30.78
C GLN A 205 -24.43 57.16 29.84
N LYS A 206 -25.62 57.71 29.67
CA LYS A 206 -25.80 59.15 29.44
C LYS A 206 -26.97 59.64 30.30
N PRO A 207 -26.73 60.55 31.26
CA PRO A 207 -27.78 61.23 32.01
C PRO A 207 -28.62 62.15 31.12
#